data_AF-A0A941IL28-F1
#
_entry.id   AF-A0A941IL28-F1
#
_cell.length_a   1.000
_cell.length_b   1.000
_cell.length_c   1.000
_cell.angle_alpha   90.00
_cell.angle_beta   90.00
_cell.angle_gamma   90.00
#
_symmetry.space_group_name_H-M   'P 1'
#
loop_
_entity.id
_entity.type
_entity.pdbx_description
1 polymer ?
#
loop_
_entity_poly.entity_id
_entity_poly.type
_entity_poly.pdbx_seq_one_letter_code
_entity_poly.pdbx_strand_id
1 'polypeptide(L)'
;MLATSAACSSTSSSTSTPTGSATTSAATNGTASAAYCDDIQALRNNVTQLKSLDLSNVTSNEVQSIITDAQNNLTKAAQDAKGAASVKITAIKAAYSALVAALSSLPSGVSATQAFSQVKPQIAALATAVATAGAGSGCPSAAESS
;
A
#
# COMPACT_ATOMS: atom_id res chain seq x y z
N MET A 1 -63.25 11.89 8.29
CA MET A 1 -63.32 13.05 9.20
C MET A 1 -62.17 12.94 10.19
N LEU A 2 -61.09 13.68 9.93
CA LEU A 2 -60.57 14.79 10.76
C LEU A 2 -59.74 14.31 11.97
N ALA A 3 -58.41 14.28 11.78
CA ALA A 3 -57.45 14.48 12.86
C ALA A 3 -56.45 15.56 12.41
N THR A 4 -56.18 16.44 13.37
CA THR A 4 -55.80 17.85 13.23
C THR A 4 -54.29 18.05 13.08
N SER A 5 -53.95 19.22 12.55
CA SER A 5 -52.65 19.81 12.23
C SER A 5 -51.62 19.85 13.36
N ALA A 6 -50.33 19.79 12.99
CA ALA A 6 -49.26 20.56 13.62
C ALA A 6 -48.23 20.97 12.55
N ALA A 7 -48.01 22.28 12.44
CA ALA A 7 -47.13 22.94 11.48
C ALA A 7 -45.81 23.38 12.16
N CYS A 8 -44.89 23.87 11.32
CA CYS A 8 -43.70 24.67 11.61
C CYS A 8 -42.43 23.83 11.93
N SER A 9 -41.26 24.03 11.32
CA SER A 9 -40.72 25.20 10.63
C SER A 9 -39.66 24.78 9.60
N SER A 10 -39.59 25.51 8.48
CA SER A 10 -38.47 25.51 7.56
C SER A 10 -37.30 26.28 8.16
N THR A 11 -36.12 25.66 8.22
CA THR A 11 -34.84 26.39 8.20
C THR A 11 -34.02 25.82 7.07
N SER A 12 -33.97 26.55 5.96
CA SER A 12 -32.96 26.35 4.92
C SER A 12 -31.63 26.86 5.45
N SER A 13 -30.66 25.96 5.58
CA SER A 13 -29.24 26.31 5.71
C SER A 13 -28.46 25.44 4.74
N SER A 14 -27.97 26.05 3.68
CA SER A 14 -27.04 25.48 2.73
C SER A 14 -25.77 25.03 3.46
N THR A 15 -25.47 23.74 3.52
CA THR A 15 -24.11 23.26 3.73
C THR A 15 -23.98 21.85 3.14
N SER A 16 -22.90 21.69 2.40
CA SER A 16 -22.49 20.57 1.56
C SER A 16 -22.75 19.18 2.12
N THR A 17 -23.19 18.29 1.23
CA THR A 17 -23.05 16.84 1.31
C THR A 17 -21.69 16.44 1.89
N PRO A 18 -21.68 15.47 2.82
CA PRO A 18 -21.19 14.18 2.37
C PRO A 18 -22.26 13.11 2.50
N THR A 19 -22.58 12.52 1.35
CA THR A 19 -23.06 11.15 1.23
C THR A 19 -22.06 10.27 1.97
N GLY A 20 -22.32 10.04 3.25
CA GLY A 20 -21.74 8.94 4.00
C GLY A 20 -22.38 7.65 3.52
N SER A 21 -22.04 7.22 2.30
CA SER A 21 -22.21 5.83 1.88
C SER A 21 -21.27 5.00 2.75
N ALA A 22 -21.70 4.71 3.97
CA ALA A 22 -21.27 3.51 4.67
C ALA A 22 -21.91 2.32 3.94
N THR A 23 -21.43 2.06 2.71
CA THR A 23 -21.60 0.76 2.10
C THR A 23 -20.76 -0.18 2.94
N THR A 24 -21.40 -0.78 3.94
CA THR A 24 -20.97 -2.06 4.50
C THR A 24 -20.94 -3.04 3.32
N SER A 25 -19.83 -3.05 2.58
CA SER A 25 -19.61 -4.02 1.52
C SER A 25 -19.57 -5.39 2.17
N ALA A 26 -20.59 -6.17 1.85
CA ALA A 26 -20.77 -7.54 2.24
C ALA A 26 -19.45 -8.31 2.13
N ALA A 27 -19.16 -9.08 3.19
CA ALA A 27 -18.12 -10.09 3.21
C ALA A 27 -18.34 -11.07 2.04
N THR A 28 -17.70 -10.77 0.91
CA THR A 28 -17.57 -11.68 -0.21
C THR A 28 -16.35 -12.53 0.12
N ASN A 29 -16.57 -13.82 0.36
CA ASN A 29 -15.51 -14.82 0.50
C ASN A 29 -14.48 -14.64 -0.63
N GLY A 30 -13.31 -14.10 -0.28
CA GLY A 30 -12.17 -13.94 -1.20
C GLY A 30 -11.59 -12.53 -1.33
N THR A 31 -12.32 -11.48 -0.93
CA THR A 31 -11.80 -10.10 -1.01
C THR A 31 -10.98 -9.78 0.23
N ALA A 32 -9.76 -9.28 0.06
CA ALA A 32 -8.95 -8.86 1.19
C ALA A 32 -9.58 -7.69 1.96
N SER A 33 -9.21 -7.52 3.23
CA SER A 33 -9.68 -6.41 4.05
C SER A 33 -9.23 -5.08 3.47
N ALA A 34 -9.98 -4.00 3.72
CA ALA A 34 -9.59 -2.66 3.34
C ALA A 34 -8.19 -2.30 3.89
N ALA A 35 -7.92 -2.62 5.16
CA ALA A 35 -6.62 -2.40 5.79
C ALA A 35 -5.47 -3.12 5.07
N TYR A 36 -5.67 -4.39 4.67
CA TYR A 36 -4.68 -5.11 3.86
C TYR A 36 -4.43 -4.41 2.52
N CYS A 37 -5.49 -3.93 1.87
CA CYS A 37 -5.36 -3.24 0.59
C CYS A 37 -4.67 -1.89 0.72
N ASP A 38 -4.94 -1.14 1.78
CA ASP A 38 -4.25 0.11 2.11
C ASP A 38 -2.76 -0.14 2.33
N ASP A 39 -2.39 -1.18 3.09
CA ASP A 39 -0.99 -1.52 3.33
C ASP A 39 -0.27 -2.00 2.05
N ILE A 40 -0.94 -2.78 1.21
CA ILE A 40 -0.38 -3.20 -0.10
C ILE A 40 -0.20 -1.99 -1.03
N GLN A 41 -1.12 -1.02 -0.99
CA GLN A 41 -1.00 0.21 -1.76
C GLN A 41 0.14 1.09 -1.23
N ALA A 42 0.28 1.23 0.09
CA ALA A 42 1.38 1.93 0.72
C ALA A 42 2.73 1.26 0.37
N LEU A 43 2.79 -0.08 0.38
CA LEU A 43 3.96 -0.82 -0.03
C LEU A 43 4.28 -0.62 -1.53
N ARG A 44 3.26 -0.57 -2.39
CA ARG A 44 3.43 -0.25 -3.82
C ARG A 44 4.00 1.13 -4.03
N ASN A 45 3.54 2.11 -3.24
CA ASN A 45 4.05 3.48 -3.29
C ASN A 45 5.52 3.53 -2.86
N ASN A 46 5.90 2.85 -1.77
CA ASN A 46 7.30 2.80 -1.33
C ASN A 46 8.21 2.15 -2.38
N VAL A 47 7.76 1.07 -3.02
CA VAL A 47 8.54 0.42 -4.08
C VAL A 47 8.61 1.28 -5.34
N THR A 48 7.56 2.04 -5.65
CA THR A 48 7.57 3.00 -6.76
C THR A 48 8.55 4.13 -6.48
N GLN A 49 8.54 4.67 -5.27
CA GLN A 49 9.50 5.66 -4.81
C GLN A 49 10.93 5.12 -4.95
N LEU A 50 11.21 3.91 -4.44
CA LEU A 50 12.51 3.26 -4.62
C LEU A 50 12.92 3.23 -6.09
N LYS A 51 12.04 2.80 -7.00
CA LYS A 51 12.33 2.75 -8.44
C LYS A 51 12.59 4.11 -9.08
N SER A 52 11.97 5.18 -8.57
CA SER A 52 12.07 6.53 -9.12
C SER A 52 13.13 7.40 -8.44
N LEU A 53 13.84 6.89 -7.43
CA LEU A 53 14.90 7.65 -6.76
C LEU A 53 15.99 8.06 -7.75
N ASP A 54 16.24 9.36 -7.83
CA ASP A 54 17.42 9.92 -8.50
C ASP A 54 18.61 9.90 -7.55
N LEU A 55 19.44 8.88 -7.71
CA LEU A 55 20.59 8.61 -6.84
C LEU A 55 21.68 9.69 -6.90
N SER A 56 21.57 10.61 -7.85
CA SER A 56 22.45 11.79 -7.94
C SER A 56 22.15 12.81 -6.84
N ASN A 57 20.94 12.78 -6.27
CA ASN A 57 20.43 13.77 -5.32
C ASN A 57 19.93 13.17 -3.99
N VAL A 58 19.94 11.83 -3.86
CA VAL A 58 19.33 11.12 -2.73
C VAL A 58 20.40 10.66 -1.75
N THR A 59 20.17 10.91 -0.46
CA THR A 59 21.08 10.47 0.60
C THR A 59 20.83 9.01 0.98
N SER A 60 21.86 8.33 1.51
CA SER A 60 21.71 6.96 2.03
C SER A 60 20.63 6.85 3.12
N ASN A 61 20.42 7.91 3.91
CA ASN A 61 19.37 7.97 4.93
C ASN A 61 17.96 7.90 4.32
N GLU A 62 17.76 8.51 3.17
CA GLU A 62 16.45 8.57 2.51
C GLU A 62 16.08 7.23 1.89
N VAL A 63 17.07 6.55 1.29
CA VAL A 63 16.95 5.15 0.86
C VAL A 63 16.59 4.25 2.06
N GLN A 64 17.29 4.42 3.18
CA GLN A 64 17.03 3.65 4.40
C GLN A 64 15.65 3.93 5.00
N SER A 65 15.16 5.18 4.93
CA SER A 65 13.81 5.53 5.35
C SER A 65 12.76 4.79 4.53
N ILE A 66 12.87 4.81 3.19
CA ILE A 66 11.89 4.15 2.33
C ILE A 66 11.90 2.62 2.53
N ILE A 67 13.07 2.02 2.76
CA ILE A 67 13.18 0.60 3.10
C ILE A 67 12.50 0.28 4.44
N THR A 68 12.73 1.12 5.45
CA THR A 68 12.10 1.00 6.77
C THR A 68 10.57 1.12 6.67
N ASP A 69 10.08 2.07 5.89
CA ASP A 69 8.65 2.25 5.64
C ASP A 69 8.06 1.04 4.88
N ALA A 70 8.79 0.50 3.90
CA ALA A 70 8.40 -0.72 3.21
C ALA A 70 8.32 -1.92 4.16
N GLN A 71 9.25 -2.05 5.12
CA GLN A 71 9.21 -3.08 6.15
C GLN A 71 7.97 -2.94 7.04
N ASN A 72 7.67 -1.72 7.49
CA ASN A 72 6.55 -1.44 8.35
C ASN A 72 5.23 -1.77 7.64
N ASN A 73 5.06 -1.32 6.40
CA ASN A 73 3.85 -1.61 5.61
C ASN A 73 3.72 -3.09 5.28
N LEU A 74 4.83 -3.79 4.99
CA LEU A 74 4.83 -5.25 4.83
C LEU A 74 4.42 -5.97 6.12
N THR A 75 4.85 -5.47 7.28
CA THR A 75 4.50 -6.05 8.57
C THR A 75 3.01 -5.89 8.86
N LYS A 76 2.45 -4.71 8.61
CA LYS A 76 1.01 -4.44 8.75
C LYS A 76 0.19 -5.29 7.76
N ALA A 77 0.58 -5.29 6.48
CA ALA A 77 -0.07 -6.12 5.47
C ALA A 77 -0.06 -7.61 5.85
N ALA A 78 1.00 -8.07 6.52
CA ALA A 78 1.09 -9.45 7.01
C ALA A 78 0.18 -9.74 8.21
N GLN A 79 -0.04 -8.77 9.09
CA GLN A 79 -0.97 -8.87 10.21
C GLN A 79 -2.42 -8.89 9.73
N ASP A 80 -2.72 -8.11 8.70
CA ASP A 80 -4.08 -8.00 8.14
C ASP A 80 -4.40 -9.07 7.09
N ALA A 81 -3.38 -9.77 6.58
CA ALA A 81 -3.56 -10.84 5.61
C ALA A 81 -4.21 -12.09 6.22
N LYS A 82 -5.35 -12.49 5.64
CA LYS A 82 -6.06 -13.73 5.96
C LYS A 82 -6.22 -14.62 4.72
N GLY A 83 -6.23 -15.93 4.91
CA GLY A 83 -6.50 -16.91 3.83
C GLY A 83 -5.52 -16.79 2.66
N ALA A 84 -6.05 -16.59 1.45
CA ALA A 84 -5.25 -16.48 0.23
C ALA A 84 -4.26 -15.30 0.24
N ALA A 85 -4.58 -14.21 0.95
CA ALA A 85 -3.71 -13.05 1.09
C ALA A 85 -2.42 -13.39 1.86
N SER A 86 -2.47 -14.34 2.81
CA SER A 86 -1.32 -14.76 3.60
C SER A 86 -0.26 -15.46 2.73
N VAL A 87 -0.67 -16.23 1.73
CA VAL A 87 0.24 -16.87 0.76
C VAL A 87 0.94 -15.82 -0.10
N LYS A 88 0.21 -14.77 -0.53
CA LYS A 88 0.77 -13.68 -1.33
C LYS A 88 1.78 -12.86 -0.53
N ILE A 89 1.53 -12.64 0.77
CA ILE A 89 2.47 -11.98 1.68
C ILE A 89 3.78 -12.73 1.80
N THR A 90 3.78 -14.07 1.77
CA THR A 90 5.04 -14.85 1.81
C THR A 90 5.94 -14.52 0.61
N ALA A 91 5.37 -14.37 -0.59
CA ALA A 91 6.13 -13.97 -1.77
C ALA A 91 6.71 -12.55 -1.64
N ILE A 92 5.94 -11.61 -1.09
CA ILE A 92 6.42 -10.26 -0.82
C ILE A 92 7.55 -10.28 0.22
N LYS A 93 7.40 -11.04 1.32
CA LYS A 93 8.43 -11.21 2.35
C LYS A 93 9.72 -11.78 1.79
N ALA A 94 9.63 -12.79 0.92
CA ALA A 94 10.81 -13.37 0.27
C ALA A 94 11.53 -12.34 -0.63
N ALA A 95 10.78 -11.59 -1.45
CA ALA A 95 11.36 -10.55 -2.30
C ALA A 95 11.98 -9.40 -1.47
N TYR A 96 11.32 -8.99 -0.38
CA TYR A 96 11.85 -7.99 0.54
C TYR A 96 13.12 -8.47 1.24
N SER A 97 13.14 -9.72 1.71
CA SER A 97 14.33 -10.32 2.32
C SER A 97 15.50 -10.40 1.35
N ALA A 98 15.24 -10.72 0.08
CA ALA A 98 16.28 -10.70 -0.96
C ALA A 98 16.83 -9.29 -1.21
N LEU A 99 15.98 -8.26 -1.18
CA LEU A 99 16.41 -6.86 -1.27
C LEU A 99 17.31 -6.46 -0.09
N VAL A 100 16.90 -6.78 1.14
CA VAL A 100 17.69 -6.48 2.35
C VAL A 100 19.03 -7.23 2.32
N ALA A 101 19.03 -8.51 1.94
CA ALA A 101 20.25 -9.29 1.82
C ALA A 101 21.20 -8.70 0.76
N ALA A 102 20.66 -8.25 -0.38
CA ALA A 102 21.45 -7.60 -1.42
C ALA A 102 22.07 -6.29 -0.93
N LEU A 103 21.32 -5.47 -0.17
CA LEU A 103 21.83 -4.25 0.46
C LEU A 103 22.91 -4.53 1.50
N SER A 104 22.73 -5.54 2.35
CA SER A 104 23.73 -5.93 3.36
C SER A 104 24.99 -6.57 2.76
N SER A 105 24.90 -7.10 1.54
CA SER A 105 26.03 -7.72 0.82
C SER A 105 26.82 -6.71 -0.02
N LEU A 106 26.42 -5.44 -0.03
CA LEU A 106 27.13 -4.40 -0.78
C LEU A 106 28.53 -4.18 -0.19
N PRO A 107 29.57 -4.07 -1.03
CA PRO A 107 30.92 -3.78 -0.55
C PRO A 107 30.97 -2.41 0.14
N SER A 108 31.77 -2.29 1.21
CA SER A 108 32.08 -0.99 1.77
C SER A 108 32.86 -0.15 0.74
N GLY A 109 32.50 1.13 0.60
CA GLY A 109 33.20 2.06 -0.30
C GLY A 109 32.67 2.14 -1.74
N VAL A 110 31.59 1.42 -2.10
CA VAL A 110 30.88 1.69 -3.36
C VAL A 110 30.04 2.96 -3.25
N SER A 111 29.89 3.69 -4.36
CA SER A 111 29.00 4.84 -4.41
C SER A 111 27.52 4.41 -4.28
N ALA A 112 26.66 5.30 -3.78
CA ALA A 112 25.22 5.04 -3.66
C ALA A 112 24.59 4.64 -5.00
N THR A 113 25.03 5.25 -6.10
CA THR A 113 24.57 4.92 -7.45
C THR A 113 24.91 3.50 -7.87
N GLN A 114 26.11 3.04 -7.51
CA GLN A 114 26.61 1.71 -7.85
C GLN A 114 25.96 0.63 -6.96
N ALA A 115 25.82 0.91 -5.67
CA ALA A 115 25.03 0.12 -4.72
C ALA A 115 23.60 -0.10 -5.22
N PHE A 116 22.92 1.00 -5.58
CA PHE A 116 21.55 0.92 -6.06
C PHE A 116 21.42 0.15 -7.37
N SER A 117 22.36 0.33 -8.29
CA SER A 117 22.38 -0.41 -9.56
C SER A 117 22.45 -1.93 -9.35
N GLN A 118 23.14 -2.39 -8.28
CA GLN A 118 23.22 -3.81 -7.93
C GLN A 118 21.93 -4.36 -7.30
N VAL A 119 21.15 -3.53 -6.59
CA VAL A 119 19.90 -3.95 -5.93
C VAL A 119 18.63 -3.68 -6.76
N LYS A 120 18.77 -2.98 -7.89
CA LYS A 120 17.69 -2.72 -8.85
C LYS A 120 16.89 -3.97 -9.26
N PRO A 121 17.49 -5.15 -9.54
CA PRO A 121 16.71 -6.35 -9.86
C PRO A 121 15.84 -6.82 -8.69
N GLN A 122 16.30 -6.69 -7.44
CA GLN A 122 15.55 -7.04 -6.24
C GLN A 122 14.40 -6.06 -5.99
N ILE A 123 14.61 -4.76 -6.25
CA ILE A 123 13.53 -3.75 -6.22
C ILE A 123 12.45 -4.09 -7.25
N ALA A 124 12.83 -4.50 -8.47
CA ALA A 124 11.89 -4.91 -9.51
C ALA A 124 11.12 -6.20 -9.14
N ALA A 125 11.81 -7.18 -8.52
CA ALA A 125 11.18 -8.40 -8.01
C ALA A 125 10.17 -8.08 -6.91
N LEU A 126 10.52 -7.20 -5.97
CA LEU A 126 9.60 -6.72 -4.93
C LEU A 126 8.39 -6.01 -5.54
N ALA A 127 8.59 -5.13 -6.53
CA ALA A 127 7.50 -4.46 -7.23
C ALA A 127 6.52 -5.45 -7.87
N THR A 128 7.06 -6.49 -8.50
CA THR A 128 6.28 -7.56 -9.14
C THR A 128 5.49 -8.36 -8.12
N ALA A 129 6.11 -8.72 -6.99
CA ALA A 129 5.44 -9.44 -5.90
C ALA A 129 4.28 -8.62 -5.30
N VAL A 130 4.50 -7.32 -5.07
CA VAL A 130 3.48 -6.41 -4.53
C VAL A 130 2.32 -6.20 -5.51
N ALA A 131 2.61 -6.02 -6.81
CA ALA A 131 1.59 -5.92 -7.85
C ALA A 131 0.74 -7.21 -7.94
N THR A 132 1.41 -8.36 -7.93
CA THR A 132 0.76 -9.69 -7.98
C THR A 132 -0.12 -9.94 -6.76
N ALA A 133 0.35 -9.52 -5.57
CA ALA A 133 -0.42 -9.63 -4.34
C ALA A 133 -1.66 -8.72 -4.37
N GLY A 134 -1.52 -7.46 -4.80
CA GLY A 134 -2.66 -6.54 -4.93
C GLY A 134 -3.73 -7.05 -5.89
N ALA A 135 -3.33 -7.47 -7.09
CA ALA A 135 -4.24 -8.00 -8.10
C ALA A 135 -4.89 -9.34 -7.65
N GLY A 136 -4.09 -10.23 -7.05
CA GLY A 136 -4.56 -11.54 -6.60
C GLY A 136 -5.45 -11.52 -5.36
N SER A 137 -5.50 -10.40 -4.64
CA SER A 137 -6.29 -10.23 -3.42
C SER A 137 -7.55 -9.36 -3.62
N GLY A 138 -7.81 -8.91 -4.86
CA GLY A 138 -8.95 -8.05 -5.19
C GLY A 138 -8.82 -6.61 -4.68
N CYS A 139 -7.61 -6.15 -4.37
CA CYS A 139 -7.40 -4.78 -3.95
C CYS A 139 -7.56 -3.82 -5.14
N PRO A 140 -8.25 -2.69 -4.97
CA PRO A 140 -8.43 -1.71 -6.03
C PRO A 140 -7.07 -1.29 -6.58
N SER A 141 -6.98 -1.23 -7.90
CA SER A 141 -5.83 -0.62 -8.54
C SER A 141 -5.84 0.87 -8.22
N ALA A 142 -4.67 1.51 -8.12
CA ALA A 142 -4.56 2.93 -7.73
C ALA A 142 -5.33 3.91 -8.66
N ALA A 143 -5.86 3.42 -9.78
CA ALA A 143 -6.71 4.16 -10.70
C ALA A 143 -8.19 4.28 -10.27
N GLU A 144 -8.66 3.56 -9.23
CA GLU A 144 -10.08 3.55 -8.82
C GLU A 144 -10.37 4.40 -7.56
N SER A 145 -9.44 5.26 -7.17
CA SER A 145 -9.62 6.26 -6.11
C SER A 145 -9.54 7.66 -6.72
N SER A 146 -10.46 7.98 -7.62
CA SER A 146 -10.66 9.31 -8.20
C SER A 146 -12.11 9.71 -8.12
#